data_AF-E6PCM1-F1
#
_entry.id   AF-E6PCM1-F1
#
_cell.length_a   1.000
_cell.length_b   1.000
_cell.length_c   1.000
_cell.angle_alpha   90.00
_cell.angle_beta   90.00
_cell.angle_gamma   90.00
#
_symmetry.space_group_name_H-M   'P 1'
#
loop_
_entity.id
_entity.type
_entity.pdbx_description
1 polymer ?
#
loop_
_entity_poly.entity_id
_entity_poly.type
_entity_poly.pdbx_seq_one_letter_code
_entity_poly.pdbx_strand_id
1 'polypeptide(L)'
;MKRFSVTFFLTILRYPTHAALRLDEIRCSGRVHSSEVATGDDAPSGVDSVGNLGAAVDSAFRIAAKRVVRKIIGAGISTTASQPNSLPSPTTNIAPSAGTHSYLVLPFGQPGIADPRASDISNAFIKRLKRLGFTVTLAPRTDDLRVIARAARLCASDAVNDIVVPTIRVEQSEDTGSSFASLRLSLVGCRGTIRRQAEAHARIGSALIVNFGAKAVAVAERSMKPAIAQLFPNSPSTIPTGSTP
;
A
#
# COMPACT_ATOMS: atom_id res chain seq x y z
N MET A 1 -1.31 59.56 4.63
CA MET A 1 -0.74 58.23 4.32
C MET A 1 -1.63 57.15 4.96
N LYS A 2 -2.34 56.34 4.16
CA LYS A 2 -3.20 55.25 4.65
C LYS A 2 -2.33 54.01 4.92
N ARG A 3 -2.29 53.53 6.17
CA ARG A 3 -1.64 52.26 6.52
C ARG A 3 -2.57 51.11 6.14
N PHE A 4 -2.15 50.29 5.18
CA PHE A 4 -2.80 49.01 4.91
C PHE A 4 -2.32 47.99 5.96
N SER A 5 -3.23 47.53 6.81
CA SER A 5 -2.97 46.39 7.70
C SER A 5 -3.26 45.12 6.91
N VAL A 6 -2.21 44.37 6.59
CA VAL A 6 -2.33 43.05 5.96
C VAL A 6 -2.52 42.04 7.08
N THR A 7 -3.76 41.65 7.34
CA THR A 7 -4.08 40.56 8.26
C THR A 7 -3.78 39.24 7.56
N PHE A 8 -2.67 38.58 7.93
CA PHE A 8 -2.41 37.21 7.50
C PHE A 8 -3.37 36.27 8.24
N PHE A 9 -4.36 35.72 7.52
CA PHE A 9 -5.12 34.58 8.02
C PHE A 9 -4.22 33.33 7.95
N LEU A 10 -3.54 33.02 9.04
CA LEU A 10 -2.91 31.71 9.25
C LEU A 10 -4.02 30.68 9.50
N THR A 11 -4.55 30.08 8.44
CA THR A 11 -5.38 28.89 8.57
C THR A 11 -4.49 27.76 9.10
N ILE A 12 -4.55 27.48 10.41
CA ILE A 12 -3.82 26.37 11.03
C ILE A 12 -4.41 25.07 10.51
N LEU A 13 -3.78 24.50 9.49
CA LEU A 13 -4.11 23.18 8.98
C LEU A 13 -3.71 22.14 10.02
N ARG A 14 -4.70 21.56 10.70
CA ARG A 14 -4.49 20.36 11.54
C ARG A 14 -4.31 19.16 10.62
N TYR A 15 -3.14 18.54 10.67
CA TYR A 15 -2.88 17.26 10.04
C TYR A 15 -3.01 16.16 11.11
N PRO A 16 -4.17 15.49 11.23
CA PRO A 16 -4.24 14.29 12.07
C PRO A 16 -3.26 13.25 11.51
N THR A 17 -2.26 12.89 12.30
CA THR A 17 -1.31 11.82 11.96
C THR A 17 -1.80 10.52 12.57
N HIS A 18 -2.22 9.62 11.68
CA HIS A 18 -2.64 8.27 12.04
C HIS A 18 -1.52 7.28 11.68
N ALA A 19 -1.06 6.51 12.66
CA ALA A 19 -0.17 5.38 12.45
C ALA A 19 -0.92 4.08 12.75
N ALA A 20 -1.06 3.22 11.76
CA ALA A 20 -1.52 1.85 11.95
C ALA A 20 -0.31 0.91 11.90
N LEU A 21 -0.06 0.22 13.02
CA LEU A 21 0.89 -0.86 13.09
C LEU A 21 0.14 -2.18 13.07
N ARG A 22 0.65 -3.09 12.24
CA ARG A 22 0.09 -4.41 12.06
C ARG A 22 1.21 -5.42 12.22
N LEU A 23 0.98 -6.41 13.06
CA LEU A 23 1.87 -7.53 13.28
C LEU A 23 1.14 -8.82 12.92
N ASP A 24 1.69 -9.54 11.94
CA ASP A 24 1.18 -10.84 11.52
C ASP A 24 2.18 -11.92 11.94
N GLU A 25 1.71 -12.90 12.70
CA GLU A 25 2.50 -14.10 12.99
C GLU A 25 2.23 -15.12 11.90
N ILE A 26 3.25 -15.46 11.12
CA ILE A 26 3.15 -16.45 10.06
C ILE A 26 3.88 -17.72 10.52
N ARG A 27 3.13 -18.83 10.61
CA ARG A 27 3.72 -20.14 10.94
C ARG A 27 4.52 -20.70 9.77
N CYS A 28 5.38 -21.69 10.02
CA CYS A 28 6.13 -22.42 9.00
C CYS A 28 5.25 -23.07 7.91
N SER A 29 3.95 -23.23 8.16
CA SER A 29 2.96 -23.64 7.16
C SER A 29 2.65 -22.57 6.10
N GLY A 30 3.23 -21.37 6.21
CA GLY A 30 2.94 -20.23 5.33
C GLY A 30 1.56 -19.61 5.54
N ARG A 31 0.92 -19.86 6.70
CA ARG A 31 -0.41 -19.34 7.05
C ARG A 31 -0.29 -18.34 8.21
N VAL A 32 -1.10 -17.28 8.15
CA VAL A 32 -1.26 -16.32 9.24
C VAL A 32 -1.91 -17.05 10.43
N HIS A 33 -1.19 -17.12 11.54
CA HIS A 33 -1.67 -17.72 12.79
C HIS A 33 -2.41 -16.70 13.64
N SER A 34 -1.81 -15.53 13.83
CA SER A 34 -2.36 -14.41 14.56
C SER A 34 -2.11 -13.12 13.77
N SER A 35 -3.00 -12.16 13.93
CA SER A 35 -2.91 -10.85 13.28
C SER A 35 -3.36 -9.80 14.28
N GLU A 36 -2.46 -8.91 14.66
CA GLU A 36 -2.74 -7.83 15.58
C GLU A 36 -2.61 -6.51 14.87
N VAL A 37 -3.61 -5.66 15.03
CA VAL A 37 -3.58 -4.26 14.59
C VAL A 37 -3.65 -3.38 15.81
N ALA A 38 -2.77 -2.39 15.86
CA ALA A 38 -2.89 -1.27 16.77
C ALA A 38 -2.75 0.02 15.99
N THR A 39 -3.60 0.97 16.33
CA THR A 39 -3.51 2.32 15.81
C THR A 39 -2.94 3.22 16.89
N GLY A 40 -2.28 4.29 16.48
CA GLY A 40 -1.92 5.44 17.28
C GLY A 40 -2.30 6.68 16.50
N ASP A 41 -2.92 7.61 17.20
CA ASP A 41 -3.31 8.90 16.65
C ASP A 41 -2.51 9.95 17.40
N ASP A 42 -1.97 10.90 16.65
CA ASP A 42 -1.49 12.15 17.20
C ASP A 42 -2.08 13.31 16.37
N ALA A 43 -2.47 14.37 17.06
CA ALA A 43 -3.11 15.52 16.45
C ALA A 43 -2.43 16.78 17.00
N PRO A 44 -1.22 17.10 16.51
CA PRO A 44 -0.50 18.26 16.99
C PRO A 44 -1.33 19.52 16.73
N SER A 45 -1.47 20.37 17.76
CA SER A 45 -2.17 21.64 17.67
C SER A 45 -1.21 22.81 17.89
N GLY A 46 -1.38 23.89 17.14
CA GLY A 46 -0.59 25.12 17.27
C GLY A 46 0.36 25.37 16.09
N VAL A 47 1.16 26.43 16.17
CA VAL A 47 2.14 26.80 15.12
C VAL A 47 3.23 25.74 14.90
N ASP A 48 3.42 24.83 15.87
CA ASP A 48 4.33 23.70 15.79
C ASP A 48 3.80 22.53 14.93
N SER A 49 2.51 22.54 14.55
CA SER A 49 1.88 21.44 13.79
C SER A 49 2.36 21.35 12.33
N VAL A 50 2.93 22.42 11.79
CA VAL A 50 3.39 22.49 10.40
C VAL A 50 4.88 22.15 10.29
N GLY A 51 5.64 22.40 11.37
CA GLY A 51 7.10 22.18 11.41
C GLY A 51 7.51 20.80 11.93
N ASN A 52 6.64 20.10 12.64
CA ASN A 52 7.00 18.89 13.39
C ASN A 52 6.05 17.69 13.11
N LEU A 53 5.68 17.51 11.84
CA LEU A 53 4.80 16.43 11.40
C LEU A 53 5.39 15.04 11.68
N GLY A 54 6.71 14.87 11.59
CA GLY A 54 7.37 13.59 11.83
C GLY A 54 7.43 13.23 13.31
N ALA A 55 7.57 14.17 14.25
CA ALA A 55 7.41 13.87 15.68
C ALA A 55 5.99 13.38 16.00
N ALA A 56 4.96 13.93 15.33
CA ALA A 56 3.59 13.46 15.48
C ALA A 56 3.39 12.05 14.87
N VAL A 57 4.00 11.77 13.71
CA VAL A 57 4.03 10.41 13.13
C VAL A 57 4.77 9.42 14.03
N ASP A 58 5.92 9.80 14.57
CA ASP A 58 6.74 8.97 15.43
C ASP A 58 6.06 8.73 16.80
N SER A 59 5.39 9.75 17.34
CA SER A 59 4.51 9.65 18.52
C SER A 59 3.36 8.66 18.27
N ALA A 60 2.62 8.83 17.17
CA ALA A 60 1.58 7.91 16.75
C ALA A 60 2.11 6.47 16.58
N PHE A 61 3.29 6.31 15.99
CA PHE A 61 3.95 5.01 15.83
C PHE A 61 4.34 4.40 17.18
N ARG A 62 4.98 5.16 18.09
CA ARG A 62 5.33 4.69 19.44
C ARG A 62 4.10 4.27 20.23
N ILE A 63 2.99 5.00 20.12
CA ILE A 63 1.70 4.65 20.72
C ILE A 63 1.21 3.31 20.17
N ALA A 64 1.19 3.17 18.84
CA ALA A 64 0.75 1.95 18.17
C ALA A 64 1.65 0.76 18.55
N ALA A 65 2.97 0.93 18.57
CA ALA A 65 3.94 -0.11 18.90
C ALA A 65 3.79 -0.57 20.36
N LYS A 66 3.66 0.38 21.30
CA LYS A 66 3.44 0.09 22.72
C LYS A 66 2.12 -0.66 22.95
N ARG A 67 1.10 -0.44 22.12
CA ARG A 67 -0.16 -1.19 22.17
C ARG A 67 0.00 -2.61 21.63
N VAL A 68 0.70 -2.81 20.51
CA VAL A 68 1.02 -4.15 19.97
C VAL A 68 1.82 -4.96 20.99
N VAL A 69 2.91 -4.41 21.53
CA VAL A 69 3.77 -5.10 22.50
C VAL A 69 3.00 -5.48 23.76
N ARG A 70 2.15 -4.58 24.28
CA ARG A 70 1.29 -4.90 25.43
C ARG A 70 0.29 -6.01 25.15
N LYS A 71 -0.28 -6.07 23.94
CA LYS A 71 -1.16 -7.17 23.55
C LYS A 71 -0.41 -8.50 23.47
N ILE A 72 0.79 -8.53 22.88
CA ILE A 72 1.60 -9.75 22.78
C ILE A 72 2.01 -10.27 24.17
N ILE A 73 2.49 -9.37 25.03
CA ILE A 73 2.90 -9.72 26.39
C ILE A 73 1.68 -10.10 27.25
N GLY A 74 0.58 -9.36 27.13
CA GLY A 74 -0.65 -9.56 27.92
C GLY A 74 -1.51 -10.74 27.48
N ALA A 75 -1.42 -11.17 26.22
CA ALA A 75 -2.05 -12.39 25.72
C ALA A 75 -1.39 -13.67 26.24
N GLY A 76 -0.26 -13.55 26.94
CA GLY A 76 0.39 -14.59 27.72
C GLY A 76 0.32 -15.96 27.07
N ILE A 77 0.88 -16.11 25.85
CA ILE A 77 0.98 -17.36 25.06
C ILE A 77 -0.11 -18.38 25.44
N SER A 78 -1.38 -17.98 25.39
CA SER A 78 -2.48 -18.91 25.61
C SER A 78 -2.78 -19.56 24.27
N THR A 79 -1.95 -20.53 23.94
CA THR A 79 -2.08 -21.47 22.83
C THR A 79 -3.30 -22.36 23.05
N THR A 80 -4.50 -21.83 22.83
CA THR A 80 -5.69 -22.65 22.60
C THR A 80 -6.51 -22.04 21.47
N ALA A 81 -6.20 -22.47 20.25
CA ALA A 81 -7.14 -22.38 19.14
C ALA A 81 -7.07 -23.70 18.37
N SER A 82 -8.12 -24.51 18.59
CA SER A 82 -8.41 -25.76 17.91
C SER A 82 -8.27 -25.61 16.40
N GLN A 83 -7.44 -26.49 15.86
CA GLN A 83 -7.19 -26.71 14.45
C GLN A 83 -8.44 -27.32 13.79
N PRO A 84 -9.11 -26.66 12.82
CA PRO A 84 -10.03 -27.37 11.95
C PRO A 84 -9.19 -28.24 11.00
N ASN A 85 -9.59 -29.50 10.90
CA ASN A 85 -9.00 -30.56 10.12
C ASN A 85 -8.31 -30.13 8.81
N SER A 86 -7.10 -30.64 8.65
CA SER A 86 -6.31 -30.68 7.43
C SER A 86 -7.09 -31.26 6.25
N LEU A 87 -7.37 -30.43 5.26
CA LEU A 87 -7.70 -30.86 3.90
C LEU A 87 -6.39 -31.29 3.19
N PRO A 88 -6.38 -32.40 2.44
CA PRO A 88 -5.19 -32.85 1.71
C PRO A 88 -4.74 -31.81 0.67
N SER A 89 -3.42 -31.59 0.61
CA SER A 89 -2.77 -30.77 -0.40
C SER A 89 -2.78 -31.48 -1.77
N PRO A 90 -3.38 -30.90 -2.83
CA PRO A 90 -3.09 -31.36 -4.18
C PRO A 90 -1.73 -30.83 -4.60
N THR A 91 -0.76 -31.74 -4.69
CA THR A 91 0.52 -31.52 -5.35
C THR A 91 0.27 -31.55 -6.86
N THR A 92 -0.01 -30.39 -7.44
CA THR A 92 -0.05 -30.23 -8.89
C THR A 92 1.10 -29.33 -9.28
N ASN A 93 2.18 -29.96 -9.76
CA ASN A 93 3.30 -29.29 -10.39
C ASN A 93 2.83 -28.86 -11.80
N ILE A 94 2.07 -27.77 -11.86
CA ILE A 94 1.61 -27.20 -13.13
C ILE A 94 2.72 -26.31 -13.65
N ALA A 95 3.41 -26.79 -14.69
CA ALA A 95 4.26 -25.93 -15.51
C ALA A 95 3.43 -24.72 -15.98
N PRO A 96 3.94 -23.48 -15.86
CA PRO A 96 3.19 -22.30 -16.25
C PRO A 96 2.88 -22.38 -17.74
N SER A 97 1.62 -22.70 -18.06
CA SER A 97 1.11 -22.60 -19.42
C SER A 97 1.27 -21.15 -19.84
N ALA A 98 1.77 -20.92 -21.06
CA ALA A 98 1.99 -19.61 -21.67
C ALA A 98 0.67 -18.88 -22.00
N GLY A 99 -0.31 -18.97 -21.11
CA GLY A 99 -1.58 -18.27 -21.18
C GLY A 99 -1.43 -16.83 -20.73
N THR A 100 -2.28 -15.96 -21.26
CA THR A 100 -2.41 -14.57 -20.85
C THR A 100 -2.73 -14.51 -19.35
N HIS A 101 -1.75 -14.07 -18.54
CA HIS A 101 -1.95 -13.92 -17.10
C HIS A 101 -2.98 -12.81 -16.82
N SER A 102 -4.07 -13.18 -16.14
CA SER A 102 -5.11 -12.25 -15.68
C SER A 102 -4.94 -11.93 -14.20
N TYR A 103 -5.06 -10.64 -13.86
CA TYR A 103 -4.86 -10.12 -12.52
C TYR A 103 -6.06 -9.31 -12.04
N LEU A 104 -6.45 -9.52 -10.78
CA LEU A 104 -7.35 -8.62 -10.08
C LEU A 104 -6.49 -7.59 -9.34
N VAL A 105 -6.65 -6.32 -9.65
CA VAL A 105 -5.90 -5.23 -9.01
C VAL A 105 -6.81 -4.55 -8.00
N LEU A 106 -6.35 -4.44 -6.76
CA LEU A 106 -7.00 -3.56 -5.79
C LEU A 106 -6.65 -2.10 -6.08
N PRO A 107 -7.60 -1.18 -5.88
CA PRO A 107 -7.29 0.24 -5.97
C PRO A 107 -6.33 0.64 -4.85
N PHE A 108 -5.49 1.64 -5.13
CA PHE A 108 -4.71 2.31 -4.11
C PHE A 108 -5.60 2.94 -3.04
N GLY A 109 -5.05 3.09 -1.84
CA GLY A 109 -5.72 3.71 -0.69
C GLY A 109 -6.23 2.70 0.32
N GLN A 110 -6.30 3.11 1.58
CA GLN A 110 -6.78 2.26 2.67
C GLN A 110 -8.32 2.34 2.77
N PRO A 111 -9.00 1.25 3.16
CA PRO A 111 -10.40 1.31 3.56
C PRO A 111 -10.59 2.36 4.67
N GLY A 112 -11.62 3.21 4.53
CA GLY A 112 -11.92 4.25 5.52
C GLY A 112 -11.11 5.54 5.40
N ILE A 113 -10.03 5.58 4.60
CA ILE A 113 -9.27 6.81 4.32
C ILE A 113 -9.52 7.22 2.86
N ALA A 114 -10.19 8.36 2.68
CA ALA A 114 -10.38 8.95 1.38
C ALA A 114 -9.12 9.71 0.94
N ASP A 115 -8.17 9.01 0.30
CA ASP A 115 -7.13 9.71 -0.47
C ASP A 115 -7.74 10.16 -1.82
N PRO A 116 -7.85 11.47 -2.10
CA PRO A 116 -8.43 11.97 -3.34
C PRO A 116 -7.61 11.62 -4.58
N ARG A 117 -6.36 11.18 -4.41
CA ARG A 117 -5.43 10.81 -5.51
C ARG A 117 -5.49 9.33 -5.85
N ALA A 118 -6.11 8.51 -4.99
CA ALA A 118 -6.10 7.06 -5.09
C ALA A 118 -6.65 6.55 -6.43
N SER A 119 -7.71 7.17 -6.96
CA SER A 119 -8.30 6.81 -8.25
C SER A 119 -7.30 7.00 -9.39
N ASP A 120 -6.63 8.16 -9.43
CA ASP A 120 -5.72 8.52 -10.51
C ASP A 120 -4.49 7.61 -10.52
N ILE A 121 -3.93 7.33 -9.34
CA ILE A 121 -2.80 6.40 -9.19
C ILE A 121 -3.22 4.98 -9.60
N SER A 122 -4.41 4.53 -9.21
CA SER A 122 -4.94 3.21 -9.61
C SER A 122 -5.12 3.11 -11.12
N ASN A 123 -5.70 4.12 -11.75
CA ASN A 123 -5.90 4.17 -13.20
C ASN A 123 -4.57 4.20 -13.96
N ALA A 124 -3.59 4.98 -13.49
CA ALA A 124 -2.25 5.01 -14.06
C ALA A 124 -1.55 3.64 -13.98
N PHE A 125 -1.69 2.95 -12.84
CA PHE A 125 -1.15 1.61 -12.63
C PHE A 125 -1.79 0.57 -13.55
N ILE A 126 -3.12 0.54 -13.64
CA ILE A 126 -3.86 -0.36 -14.54
C ILE A 126 -3.49 -0.10 -16.00
N LYS A 127 -3.46 1.17 -16.42
CA LYS A 127 -3.04 1.55 -17.78
C LYS A 127 -1.62 1.07 -18.07
N ARG A 128 -0.73 1.05 -17.09
CA ARG A 128 0.63 0.54 -17.26
C ARG A 128 0.67 -0.98 -17.36
N LEU A 129 -0.07 -1.71 -16.53
CA LEU A 129 -0.15 -3.17 -16.65
C LEU A 129 -0.77 -3.61 -17.99
N LYS A 130 -1.84 -2.96 -18.43
CA LYS A 130 -2.46 -3.23 -19.75
C LYS A 130 -1.50 -2.99 -20.91
N ARG A 131 -0.67 -1.93 -20.85
CA ARG A 131 0.39 -1.68 -21.85
C ARG A 131 1.47 -2.75 -21.90
N LEU A 132 1.65 -3.52 -20.83
CA LEU A 132 2.57 -4.66 -20.77
C LEU A 132 1.90 -5.98 -21.22
N GLY A 133 0.66 -5.93 -21.72
CA GLY A 133 -0.08 -7.09 -22.21
C GLY A 133 -0.81 -7.90 -21.14
N PHE A 134 -0.91 -7.38 -19.91
CA PHE A 134 -1.68 -8.05 -18.86
C PHE A 134 -3.18 -7.80 -18.98
N THR A 135 -3.97 -8.85 -18.75
CA THR A 135 -5.43 -8.71 -18.56
C THR A 135 -5.68 -8.30 -17.12
N VAL A 136 -6.29 -7.13 -16.91
CA VAL A 136 -6.45 -6.54 -15.57
C VAL A 136 -7.88 -6.12 -15.31
N THR A 137 -8.42 -6.60 -14.19
CA THR A 137 -9.72 -6.21 -13.62
C THR A 137 -9.48 -5.38 -12.36
N LEU A 138 -10.20 -4.28 -12.20
CA LEU A 138 -10.13 -3.45 -10.99
C LEU A 138 -11.18 -3.93 -9.98
N ALA A 139 -10.74 -4.35 -8.80
CA ALA A 139 -11.63 -4.75 -7.70
C ALA A 139 -12.26 -3.54 -6.99
N PRO A 140 -13.38 -3.73 -6.27
CA PRO A 140 -13.82 -2.79 -5.25
C PRO A 140 -12.77 -2.62 -4.13
N ARG A 141 -12.76 -1.44 -3.49
CA ARG A 141 -11.91 -1.19 -2.31
C ARG A 141 -12.16 -2.25 -1.24
N THR A 142 -11.11 -2.99 -0.90
CA THR A 142 -11.15 -4.08 0.07
C THR A 142 -9.90 -4.03 0.92
N ASP A 143 -10.02 -4.36 2.20
CA ASP A 143 -8.88 -4.47 3.11
C ASP A 143 -7.94 -5.62 2.74
N ASP A 144 -6.63 -5.43 2.92
CA ASP A 144 -5.60 -6.40 2.55
C ASP A 144 -5.80 -7.78 3.22
N LEU A 145 -6.29 -7.82 4.48
CA LEU A 145 -6.62 -9.12 5.12
C LEU A 145 -7.79 -9.80 4.46
N ARG A 146 -8.82 -9.01 4.15
CA ARG A 146 -10.01 -9.56 3.51
C ARG A 146 -9.65 -10.10 2.14
N VAL A 147 -8.67 -9.52 1.47
CA VAL A 147 -8.14 -10.02 0.20
C VAL A 147 -7.44 -11.35 0.41
N ILE A 148 -6.52 -11.45 1.37
CA ILE A 148 -5.83 -12.70 1.70
C ILE A 148 -6.82 -13.81 2.08
N ALA A 149 -7.74 -13.52 3.00
CA ALA A 149 -8.72 -14.48 3.51
C ALA A 149 -9.75 -14.90 2.45
N ARG A 150 -10.03 -14.05 1.46
CA ARG A 150 -11.03 -14.31 0.40
C ARG A 150 -10.42 -14.51 -0.98
N ALA A 151 -9.10 -14.69 -1.08
CA ALA A 151 -8.40 -14.72 -2.35
C ALA A 151 -8.98 -15.75 -3.33
N ALA A 152 -9.34 -16.94 -2.84
CA ALA A 152 -9.94 -17.99 -3.65
C ALA A 152 -11.27 -17.55 -4.28
N ARG A 153 -12.13 -16.89 -3.48
CA ARG A 153 -13.43 -16.40 -3.94
C ARG A 153 -13.27 -15.23 -4.91
N LEU A 154 -12.39 -14.27 -4.60
CA LEU A 154 -12.10 -13.11 -5.45
C LEU A 154 -11.52 -13.55 -6.80
N CYS A 155 -10.62 -14.53 -6.82
CA CYS A 155 -10.13 -15.07 -8.08
C CYS A 155 -11.22 -15.75 -8.90
N ALA A 156 -12.08 -16.54 -8.25
CA ALA A 156 -13.15 -17.27 -8.92
C ALA A 156 -14.22 -16.32 -9.50
N SER A 157 -14.59 -15.25 -8.78
CA SER A 157 -15.59 -14.28 -9.25
C SER A 157 -15.14 -13.52 -10.50
N ASP A 158 -13.85 -13.19 -10.56
CA ASP A 158 -13.29 -12.33 -11.61
C ASP A 158 -12.50 -13.11 -12.68
N ALA A 159 -12.49 -14.45 -12.58
CA ALA A 159 -11.74 -15.36 -13.46
C ALA A 159 -10.25 -14.95 -13.60
N VAL A 160 -9.62 -14.56 -12.50
CA VAL A 160 -8.20 -14.14 -12.46
C VAL A 160 -7.27 -15.21 -11.89
N ASN A 161 -5.99 -15.14 -12.23
CA ASN A 161 -4.96 -16.06 -11.73
C ASN A 161 -4.36 -15.60 -10.40
N ASP A 162 -4.21 -14.29 -10.20
CA ASP A 162 -3.59 -13.70 -9.01
C ASP A 162 -4.20 -12.32 -8.72
N ILE A 163 -3.99 -11.84 -7.50
CA ILE A 163 -4.45 -10.54 -7.03
C ILE A 163 -3.22 -9.65 -6.77
N VAL A 164 -3.23 -8.44 -7.30
CA VAL A 164 -2.20 -7.43 -7.02
C VAL A 164 -2.75 -6.48 -5.96
N VAL A 165 -2.05 -6.39 -4.84
CA VAL A 165 -2.33 -5.51 -3.71
C VAL A 165 -1.29 -4.38 -3.71
N PRO A 166 -1.63 -3.19 -4.24
CA PRO A 166 -0.72 -2.06 -4.22
C PRO A 166 -0.90 -1.22 -2.95
N THR A 167 0.22 -0.82 -2.35
CA THR A 167 0.26 0.09 -1.22
C THR A 167 1.19 1.24 -1.56
N ILE A 168 0.75 2.48 -1.29
CA ILE A 168 1.61 3.66 -1.40
C ILE A 168 1.71 4.33 -0.04
N ARG A 169 2.93 4.66 0.35
CA ARG A 169 3.23 5.46 1.53
C ARG A 169 3.98 6.70 1.09
N VAL A 170 3.53 7.86 1.51
CA VAL A 170 4.23 9.12 1.29
C VAL A 170 4.73 9.61 2.64
N GLU A 171 6.03 9.84 2.73
CA GLU A 171 6.73 10.25 3.95
C GLU A 171 7.47 11.54 3.71
N GLN A 172 7.48 12.41 4.71
CA GLN A 172 8.31 13.60 4.73
C GLN A 172 9.44 13.37 5.73
N SER A 173 10.68 13.51 5.27
CA SER A 173 11.86 13.49 6.14
C SER A 173 11.95 14.83 6.85
N GLU A 174 12.02 14.78 8.18
CA GLU A 174 12.24 15.97 9.02
C GLU A 174 13.64 16.54 8.79
N ASP A 175 14.66 15.67 8.78
CA ASP A 175 16.08 16.08 8.67
C ASP A 175 16.41 16.84 7.37
N THR A 176 15.73 16.49 6.27
CA THR A 176 16.06 17.02 4.94
C THR A 176 14.96 17.88 4.34
N GLY A 177 13.79 17.98 4.99
CA GLY A 177 12.57 18.56 4.42
C GLY A 177 12.13 17.93 3.09
N SER A 178 12.71 16.77 2.73
CA SER A 178 12.43 16.08 1.47
C SER A 178 11.25 15.13 1.66
N SER A 179 10.34 15.13 0.70
CA SER A 179 9.27 14.14 0.64
C SER A 179 9.67 12.96 -0.25
N PHE A 180 9.30 11.75 0.16
CA PHE A 180 9.55 10.49 -0.52
C PHE A 180 8.25 9.71 -0.65
N ALA A 181 8.08 8.99 -1.76
CA ALA A 181 7.05 7.98 -1.87
C ALA A 181 7.70 6.59 -1.88
N SER A 182 7.19 5.68 -1.06
CA SER A 182 7.41 4.24 -1.18
C SER A 182 6.17 3.60 -1.81
N LEU A 183 6.38 2.85 -2.87
CA LEU A 183 5.40 1.98 -3.51
C LEU A 183 5.75 0.54 -3.18
N ARG A 184 4.79 -0.19 -2.62
CA ARG A 184 4.88 -1.63 -2.39
C ARG A 184 3.80 -2.33 -3.21
N LEU A 185 4.17 -3.42 -3.87
CA LEU A 185 3.25 -4.28 -4.58
C LEU A 185 3.36 -5.68 -4.00
N SER A 186 2.25 -6.27 -3.59
CA SER A 186 2.18 -7.68 -3.21
C SER A 186 1.36 -8.45 -4.24
N LEU A 187 1.91 -9.56 -4.73
CA LEU A 187 1.20 -10.52 -5.57
C LEU A 187 0.67 -11.65 -4.69
N VAL A 188 -0.65 -11.72 -4.56
CA VAL A 188 -1.36 -12.72 -3.75
C VAL A 188 -1.98 -13.75 -4.67
N GLY A 189 -1.59 -15.02 -4.50
CA GLY A 189 -2.21 -16.11 -5.25
C GLY A 189 -3.61 -16.44 -4.74
N CYS A 190 -4.41 -17.13 -5.56
CA CYS A 190 -5.79 -17.50 -5.19
C CYS A 190 -5.90 -18.41 -3.95
N ARG A 191 -4.79 -18.94 -3.43
CA ARG A 191 -4.75 -19.66 -2.14
C ARG A 191 -4.61 -18.73 -0.93
N GLY A 192 -4.56 -17.41 -1.13
CA GLY A 192 -4.35 -16.43 -0.07
C GLY A 192 -2.90 -16.31 0.39
N THR A 193 -1.95 -16.79 -0.41
CA THR A 193 -0.51 -16.72 -0.07
C THR A 193 0.16 -15.61 -0.87
N ILE A 194 1.01 -14.81 -0.21
CA ILE A 194 1.87 -13.85 -0.90
C ILE A 194 2.91 -14.64 -1.68
N ARG A 195 2.87 -14.54 -3.01
CA ARG A 195 3.79 -15.21 -3.93
C ARG A 195 5.03 -14.38 -4.19
N ARG A 196 4.87 -13.06 -4.19
CA ARG A 196 5.95 -12.11 -4.48
C ARG A 196 5.64 -10.74 -3.91
N GLN A 197 6.69 -10.01 -3.59
CA GLN A 197 6.62 -8.61 -3.24
C GLN A 197 7.63 -7.81 -4.07
N ALA A 198 7.31 -6.54 -4.30
CA ALA A 198 8.18 -5.59 -4.95
C ALA A 198 8.08 -4.24 -4.24
N GLU A 199 9.19 -3.52 -4.17
CA GLU A 199 9.25 -2.20 -3.56
C GLU A 199 10.03 -1.23 -4.45
N ALA A 200 9.54 0.00 -4.51
CA ALA A 200 10.22 1.08 -5.20
C ALA A 200 10.05 2.39 -4.43
N HIS A 201 11.12 3.18 -4.43
CA HIS A 201 11.14 4.48 -3.79
C HIS A 201 11.36 5.56 -4.85
N ALA A 202 10.74 6.72 -4.65
CA ALA A 202 11.01 7.88 -5.47
C ALA A 202 10.95 9.17 -4.65
N ARG A 203 11.90 10.08 -4.91
CA ARG A 203 11.91 11.41 -4.30
C ARG A 203 10.84 12.29 -4.95
N ILE A 204 10.07 12.98 -4.11
CA ILE A 204 9.06 13.97 -4.51
C ILE A 204 9.71 15.34 -4.70
N GLY A 205 10.68 15.69 -3.85
CA GLY A 205 11.37 16.99 -3.83
C GLY A 205 11.33 17.65 -2.44
N SER A 206 11.85 18.87 -2.31
CA SER A 206 11.82 19.67 -1.08
C SER A 206 10.52 20.49 -0.94
N ALA A 207 10.12 20.76 0.31
CA ALA A 207 8.80 21.15 0.80
C ALA A 207 8.10 22.44 0.28
N LEU A 208 8.63 23.15 -0.73
CA LEU A 208 7.97 24.33 -1.33
C LEU A 208 7.14 23.97 -2.57
N ILE A 209 6.38 22.88 -2.49
CA ILE A 209 5.64 22.36 -3.64
C ILE A 209 4.24 22.96 -3.69
N VAL A 210 4.05 23.93 -4.58
CA VAL A 210 2.71 24.24 -5.10
C VAL A 210 2.18 22.98 -5.77
N ASN A 211 1.04 22.46 -5.30
CA ASN A 211 0.37 21.25 -5.81
C ASN A 211 1.07 19.91 -5.46
N PHE A 212 1.25 19.65 -4.16
CA PHE A 212 1.75 18.37 -3.63
C PHE A 212 1.03 17.14 -4.19
N GLY A 213 -0.30 17.24 -4.41
CA GLY A 213 -1.11 16.16 -4.98
C GLY A 213 -0.61 15.69 -6.34
N ALA A 214 -0.43 16.61 -7.29
CA ALA A 214 0.07 16.29 -8.62
C ALA A 214 1.50 15.71 -8.60
N LYS A 215 2.38 16.24 -7.72
CA LYS A 215 3.73 15.69 -7.58
C LYS A 215 3.72 14.27 -7.01
N ALA A 216 2.88 14.00 -6.01
CA ALA A 216 2.76 12.66 -5.44
C ALA A 216 2.30 11.64 -6.48
N VAL A 217 1.33 11.98 -7.35
CA VAL A 217 0.90 11.13 -8.47
C VAL A 217 2.07 10.87 -9.43
N ALA A 218 2.76 11.92 -9.88
CA ALA A 218 3.89 11.77 -10.79
C ALA A 218 5.03 10.92 -10.19
N VAL A 219 5.25 11.00 -8.88
CA VAL A 219 6.26 10.22 -8.17
C VAL A 219 5.82 8.76 -8.05
N ALA A 220 4.56 8.52 -7.71
CA ALA A 220 3.97 7.19 -7.71
C ALA A 220 4.18 6.53 -9.07
N GLU A 221 3.85 7.22 -10.17
CA GLU A 221 4.05 6.72 -11.53
C GLU A 221 5.52 6.38 -11.85
N ARG A 222 6.47 7.19 -11.38
CA ARG A 222 7.90 6.89 -11.55
C ARG A 222 8.31 5.62 -10.79
N SER A 223 7.79 5.42 -9.58
CA SER A 223 8.05 4.24 -8.77
C SER A 223 7.39 2.97 -9.30
N MET A 224 6.30 3.08 -10.08
CA MET A 224 5.62 1.91 -10.65
C MET A 224 6.52 1.09 -11.58
N LYS A 225 7.33 1.74 -12.44
CA LYS A 225 8.16 1.01 -13.41
C LYS A 225 9.10 -0.01 -12.73
N PRO A 226 9.96 0.38 -11.77
CA PRO A 226 10.83 -0.56 -11.09
C PRO A 226 10.05 -1.59 -10.25
N ALA A 227 8.97 -1.20 -9.56
CA ALA A 227 8.17 -2.14 -8.77
C ALA A 227 7.52 -3.22 -9.66
N ILE A 228 6.95 -2.84 -10.81
CA ILE A 228 6.36 -3.79 -11.76
C ILE A 228 7.43 -4.72 -12.34
N ALA A 229 8.63 -4.21 -12.66
CA ALA A 229 9.72 -5.03 -13.17
C ALA A 229 10.19 -6.08 -12.16
N GLN A 230 10.27 -5.74 -10.88
CA GLN A 230 10.57 -6.69 -9.81
C GLN A 230 9.44 -7.73 -9.63
N LEU A 231 8.19 -7.28 -9.72
CA LEU A 231 7.02 -8.14 -9.56
C LEU A 231 6.87 -9.13 -10.73
N PHE A 232 7.24 -8.71 -11.94
CA PHE A 232 7.08 -9.50 -13.16
C PHE A 232 8.35 -9.47 -14.03
N PRO A 233 9.43 -10.17 -13.62
CA PRO A 233 10.74 -10.10 -14.28
C PRO A 233 10.73 -10.68 -15.70
N ASN A 234 9.79 -11.57 -15.99
CA ASN A 234 9.65 -12.22 -17.30
C ASN A 234 8.61 -11.53 -18.20
N SER A 235 8.18 -10.31 -17.85
CA SER A 235 7.26 -9.56 -18.71
C SER A 235 7.94 -9.24 -20.04
N PRO A 236 7.23 -9.32 -21.17
CA PRO A 236 7.79 -8.86 -22.44
C PRO A 236 8.16 -7.38 -22.31
N SER A 237 9.47 -7.10 -22.31
CA SER A 237 10.00 -5.73 -22.20
C SER A 237 9.78 -4.91 -23.48
N THR A 238 9.28 -5.54 -24.54
CA THR A 238 8.95 -4.92 -25.81
C THR A 238 7.66 -4.13 -25.67
N ILE A 239 7.79 -2.89 -25.18
CA ILE A 239 6.82 -1.85 -25.53
C ILE A 239 6.92 -1.73 -27.05
N PRO A 240 5.86 -2.01 -27.82
CA PRO A 240 5.90 -1.74 -29.26
C PRO A 240 6.21 -0.26 -29.41
N THR A 241 7.40 0.03 -29.97
CA THR A 241 7.75 1.37 -30.42
C THR A 241 6.81 1.64 -31.58
N GLY A 242 5.64 2.20 -31.27
CA GLY A 242 4.73 2.71 -32.28
C GLY A 242 5.52 3.71 -33.10
N SER A 243 5.76 3.37 -34.37
CA SER A 243 6.20 4.32 -35.38
C SER A 243 5.18 5.44 -35.40
N THR A 244 5.60 6.63 -34.99
CA THR A 244 4.84 7.86 -35.15
C THR A 244 4.47 8.02 -36.63
N PRO A 245 3.19 8.19 -36.99
CA PRO A 245 2.83 8.63 -38.34
C PRO A 245 3.32 10.07 -38.60
#